data_AF-A0A7X5B0I9-F1
#
_entry.id   AF-A0A7X5B0I9-F1
#
_cell.length_a   1.000
_cell.length_b   1.000
_cell.length_c   1.000
_cell.angle_alpha   90.00
_cell.angle_beta   90.00
_cell.angle_gamma   90.00
#
_symmetry.space_group_name_H-M   'P 1'
#
loop_
_entity.id
_entity.type
_entity.pdbx_description
1 polymer ?
#
loop_
_entity_poly.entity_id
_entity_poly.type
_entity_poly.pdbx_seq_one_letter_code
_entity_poly.pdbx_strand_id
1 'polypeptide(L)'
;MNPNFFTDYFAKLQEMNQAWWKEFDSGKAAINTPLNKALSELNLEDTTAWLENASAQPAVIAKIQMDWFESQMKILQNVTMSGDNQDVVTPANDDKRFIDPAWQNEAFYNCIKQSYLLFSNKMKETIDSIEGLDDKAKERLNFFSRQAINALSPTNFITTNPELAKLTVETNGQNLIKGMELLHEDMQSSADVLKIRMTNGDAFQVGDNIANTPGQVIFKNDLFELIQYKPLTETVNATPVLIVPPFINKYYIMDLREKNSMARWLVEQGHTVFMISWRNPDATMQDVDFDTYVLEGALKALDVVESVSGENQIHTVGYCIGGTLLAAALAYSSAKRMRNRVKSATFFTTILDFSQPGEIGAYINDPIISAIEAQNELKGYMDGRSLSVTFSLLRENSLYWNYYVNNYLKGNSPIDFDLLFWNGDSTNVAKACHSTLLRQFYLENKLMDPKGYKVGGVYIDLSKIKVPTYFISTQEDHIALWQGTYRGSKVLKGDSVFVLGESGHIAGIINHPDKNKYGFYTNDKAESDPEAWLAGATHHSGSWWNHWNTWLNGFNSEEQVSARDIGNESFPPIGPAPGDYVKQTLPIEFSNSN
;
A
#
# COMPACT_ATOMS: atom_id res chain seq x y z
N MET A 1 26.32 31.76 16.42
CA MET A 1 25.23 30.78 16.48
C MET A 1 24.01 31.45 15.88
N ASN A 2 23.38 30.83 14.88
CA ASN A 2 22.33 31.50 14.12
C ASN A 2 21.01 31.43 14.90
N PRO A 3 20.44 32.57 15.36
CA PRO A 3 19.18 32.60 16.08
C PRO A 3 18.01 32.09 15.22
N ASN A 4 18.18 31.94 13.92
CA ASN A 4 17.15 31.51 12.99
C ASN A 4 17.33 30.06 12.50
N PHE A 5 18.08 29.18 13.18
CA PHE A 5 18.45 27.86 12.62
C PHE A 5 17.29 27.05 12.00
N PHE A 6 16.14 26.94 12.67
CA PHE A 6 14.97 26.22 12.11
C PHE A 6 14.29 27.01 11.00
N THR A 7 14.16 28.32 11.14
CA THR A 7 13.63 29.21 10.09
C THR A 7 14.49 29.17 8.82
N ASP A 8 15.81 29.21 9.00
CA ASP A 8 16.82 29.08 7.96
C ASP A 8 16.85 27.65 7.40
N TYR A 9 16.55 26.63 8.21
CA TYR A 9 16.34 25.28 7.69
C TYR A 9 15.13 25.23 6.76
N PHE A 10 13.98 25.80 7.12
CA PHE A 10 12.82 25.83 6.22
C PHE A 10 13.09 26.66 4.95
N ALA A 11 13.80 27.78 5.06
CA ALA A 11 14.26 28.55 3.91
C ALA A 11 15.27 27.78 3.05
N LYS A 12 16.22 27.07 3.66
CA LYS A 12 17.16 26.19 2.95
C LYS A 12 16.52 24.93 2.42
N LEU A 13 15.49 24.40 3.06
CA LEU A 13 14.70 23.26 2.57
C LEU A 13 13.94 23.70 1.33
N GLN A 14 13.39 24.92 1.32
CA GLN A 14 12.83 25.54 0.13
C GLN A 14 13.89 25.68 -0.98
N GLU A 15 15.07 26.25 -0.67
CA GLU A 15 16.16 26.40 -1.64
C GLU A 15 16.72 25.06 -2.11
N MET A 16 16.88 24.08 -1.22
CA MET A 16 17.37 22.73 -1.53
C MET A 16 16.34 21.93 -2.29
N ASN A 17 15.04 22.04 -1.99
CA ASN A 17 14.00 21.49 -2.85
C ASN A 17 14.15 22.11 -4.23
N GLN A 18 14.14 23.44 -4.34
CA GLN A 18 14.33 24.13 -5.63
C GLN A 18 15.63 23.73 -6.33
N ALA A 19 16.74 23.56 -5.62
CA ALA A 19 18.07 23.26 -6.15
C ALA A 19 18.27 21.78 -6.50
N TRP A 20 17.79 20.84 -5.67
CA TRP A 20 17.71 19.41 -6.01
C TRP A 20 16.91 19.25 -7.30
N TRP A 21 15.78 19.94 -7.42
CA TRP A 21 14.97 19.93 -8.65
C TRP A 21 15.68 20.62 -9.82
N LYS A 22 16.47 21.67 -9.57
CA LYS A 22 17.25 22.43 -10.58
C LYS A 22 18.55 21.74 -11.03
N GLU A 23 19.17 20.87 -10.23
CA GLU A 23 20.31 20.03 -10.64
C GLU A 23 19.83 18.78 -11.40
N PHE A 24 18.67 18.24 -11.04
CA PHE A 24 17.96 17.22 -11.82
C PHE A 24 17.51 17.74 -13.21
N ASP A 25 17.33 19.06 -13.36
CA ASP A 25 16.96 19.79 -14.59
C ASP A 25 17.91 19.55 -15.79
N SER A 26 19.10 18.99 -15.54
CA SER A 26 20.07 18.60 -16.58
C SER A 26 19.70 17.32 -17.35
N GLY A 27 18.68 16.56 -16.90
CA GLY A 27 18.11 15.40 -17.59
C GLY A 27 16.69 15.65 -18.11
N LYS A 28 16.53 15.96 -19.40
CA LYS A 28 15.23 16.34 -19.98
C LYS A 28 14.14 15.23 -19.93
N ALA A 29 12.90 15.73 -19.90
CA ALA A 29 11.58 15.10 -20.12
C ALA A 29 10.75 14.67 -18.88
N ALA A 30 11.37 14.29 -17.76
CA ALA A 30 10.63 13.81 -16.57
C ALA A 30 10.23 14.92 -15.57
N ILE A 31 10.80 16.13 -15.65
CA ILE A 31 10.85 17.06 -14.50
C ILE A 31 9.92 18.28 -14.62
N ASN A 32 9.54 18.71 -15.83
CA ASN A 32 8.51 19.73 -16.05
C ASN A 32 7.09 19.12 -16.11
N THR A 33 6.78 18.21 -15.19
CA THR A 33 5.43 17.65 -15.11
C THR A 33 4.52 18.62 -14.34
N PRO A 34 3.23 18.69 -14.70
CA PRO A 34 2.25 19.43 -13.90
C PRO A 34 2.29 19.03 -12.41
N LEU A 35 2.55 17.75 -12.12
CA LEU A 35 2.60 17.20 -10.77
C LEU A 35 3.73 17.82 -9.93
N ASN A 36 4.95 17.89 -10.46
CA ASN A 36 6.08 18.47 -9.73
C ASN A 36 5.85 19.95 -9.41
N LYS A 37 5.26 20.69 -10.36
CA LYS A 37 4.90 22.09 -10.16
C LYS A 37 3.86 22.24 -9.05
N ALA A 38 2.79 21.45 -9.09
CA ALA A 38 1.75 21.48 -8.06
C ALA A 38 2.28 21.11 -6.67
N LEU A 39 3.14 20.10 -6.57
CA LEU A 39 3.81 19.72 -5.32
C LEU A 39 4.68 20.86 -4.78
N SER A 40 5.45 21.53 -5.64
CA SER A 40 6.31 22.65 -5.23
C SER A 40 5.52 23.87 -4.79
N GLU A 41 4.43 24.20 -5.49
CA GLU A 41 3.56 25.33 -5.15
C GLU A 41 2.86 25.08 -3.81
N LEU A 42 2.30 23.89 -3.62
CA LEU A 42 1.63 23.52 -2.36
C LEU A 42 2.59 23.49 -1.17
N ASN A 43 3.80 22.93 -1.35
CA ASN A 43 4.81 22.92 -0.30
C ASN A 43 5.25 24.35 0.08
N LEU A 44 5.34 25.25 -0.90
CA LEU A 44 5.63 26.66 -0.67
C LEU A 44 4.50 27.35 0.13
N GLU A 45 3.24 27.09 -0.22
CA GLU A 45 2.08 27.62 0.51
C GLU A 45 2.07 27.14 1.96
N ASP A 46 2.23 25.83 2.18
CA ASP A 46 2.25 25.24 3.53
C ASP A 46 3.42 25.78 4.36
N THR A 47 4.61 25.89 3.76
CA THR A 47 5.81 26.43 4.43
C THR A 47 5.62 27.91 4.77
N THR A 48 5.00 28.69 3.89
CA THR A 48 4.70 30.11 4.14
C THR A 48 3.71 30.26 5.28
N ALA A 49 2.62 29.48 5.27
CA ALA A 49 1.63 29.48 6.36
C ALA A 49 2.26 29.05 7.70
N TRP A 50 3.16 28.06 7.67
CA TRP A 50 3.92 27.67 8.86
C TRP A 50 4.82 28.82 9.36
N LEU A 51 5.56 29.49 8.48
CA LEU A 51 6.42 30.64 8.84
C LEU A 51 5.63 31.79 9.47
N GLU A 52 4.46 32.11 8.91
CA GLU A 52 3.56 33.13 9.45
C GLU A 52 3.10 32.79 10.87
N ASN A 53 2.60 31.57 11.09
CA ASN A 53 2.15 31.11 12.41
C ASN A 53 3.31 30.97 13.41
N ALA A 54 4.48 30.52 12.96
CA ALA A 54 5.69 30.43 13.78
C ALA A 54 6.20 31.81 14.20
N SER A 55 6.13 32.82 13.31
CA SER A 55 6.52 34.19 13.62
C SER A 55 5.65 34.84 14.70
N ALA A 56 4.38 34.40 14.81
CA ALA A 56 3.46 34.81 15.87
C ALA A 56 3.73 34.09 17.20
N GLN A 57 4.49 32.99 17.19
CA GLN A 57 4.79 32.15 18.36
C GLN A 57 6.31 31.99 18.60
N PRO A 58 7.09 33.09 18.68
CA PRO A 58 8.55 33.03 18.72
C PRO A 58 9.08 32.33 19.99
N ALA A 59 8.33 32.34 21.08
CA ALA A 59 8.71 31.67 22.32
C ALA A 59 8.73 30.14 22.18
N VAL A 60 7.80 29.57 21.39
CA VAL A 60 7.75 28.12 21.13
C VAL A 60 8.97 27.69 20.33
N ILE A 61 9.26 28.39 19.22
CA ILE A 61 10.44 28.13 18.39
C ILE A 61 11.74 28.31 19.17
N ALA A 62 11.86 29.41 19.93
CA ALA A 62 13.05 29.67 20.74
C ALA A 62 13.29 28.58 21.78
N LYS A 63 12.23 28.07 22.42
CA LYS A 63 12.33 26.96 23.37
C LYS A 63 12.84 25.69 22.69
N ILE A 64 12.25 25.29 21.56
CA ILE A 64 12.68 24.08 20.84
C ILE A 64 14.13 24.21 20.37
N GLN A 65 14.55 25.41 19.96
CA GLN A 65 15.92 25.72 19.58
C GLN A 65 16.91 25.68 20.75
N MET A 66 16.51 26.19 21.92
CA MET A 66 17.31 26.05 23.14
C MET A 66 17.44 24.58 23.53
N ASP A 67 16.34 23.83 23.54
CA ASP A 67 16.34 22.39 23.87
C ASP A 67 17.21 21.58 22.89
N TRP A 68 17.13 21.90 21.59
CA TRP A 68 17.99 21.30 20.57
C TRP A 68 19.45 21.63 20.82
N PHE A 69 19.78 22.89 21.10
CA PHE A 69 21.15 23.33 21.35
C PHE A 69 21.74 22.68 22.60
N GLU A 70 21.00 22.66 23.71
CA GLU A 70 21.41 21.99 24.94
C GLU A 70 21.67 20.49 24.71
N SER A 71 20.77 19.83 23.99
CA SER A 71 20.90 18.40 23.66
C SER A 71 22.09 18.15 22.71
N GLN A 72 22.32 19.04 21.75
CA GLN A 72 23.48 18.97 20.85
C GLN A 72 24.80 19.16 21.60
N MET A 73 24.84 20.06 22.57
CA MET A 73 26.02 20.23 23.44
C MET A 73 26.27 19.01 24.32
N LYS A 74 25.20 18.38 24.85
CA LYS A 74 25.32 17.11 25.58
C LYS A 74 25.87 16.00 24.68
N ILE A 75 25.42 15.89 23.43
CA ILE A 75 25.97 14.92 22.47
C ILE A 75 27.47 15.13 22.29
N LEU A 76 27.92 16.37 22.03
CA LEU A 76 29.34 16.69 21.89
C LEU A 76 30.14 16.39 23.16
N GLN A 77 29.59 16.67 24.33
CA GLN A 77 30.21 16.36 25.62
C GLN A 77 30.35 14.85 25.85
N ASN A 78 29.29 14.08 25.64
CA ASN A 78 29.30 12.62 25.84
C ASN A 78 30.33 11.93 24.93
N VAL A 79 30.38 12.36 23.67
CA VAL A 79 31.33 11.83 22.68
C VAL A 79 32.78 12.19 23.01
N THR A 80 33.04 13.38 23.57
CA THR A 80 34.40 13.83 23.89
C THR A 80 34.91 13.34 25.24
N MET A 81 34.03 13.04 26.20
CA MET A 81 34.42 12.67 27.57
C MET A 81 34.48 11.15 27.84
N SER A 82 34.26 10.30 26.82
CA SER A 82 34.51 8.82 26.76
C SER A 82 34.06 7.96 27.97
N GLY A 83 33.28 8.50 28.91
CA GLY A 83 32.92 7.84 30.18
C GLY A 83 31.43 7.70 30.43
N ASP A 84 30.58 8.42 29.70
CA ASP A 84 29.12 8.36 29.84
C ASP A 84 28.50 7.99 28.48
N ASN A 85 28.33 6.68 28.25
CA ASN A 85 27.76 6.11 27.02
C ASN A 85 26.21 6.23 26.95
N GLN A 86 25.64 7.20 27.67
CA GLN A 86 24.20 7.44 27.59
C GLN A 86 23.88 8.25 26.33
N ASP A 87 23.24 7.57 25.39
CA ASP A 87 22.66 8.16 24.19
C ASP A 87 21.61 9.23 24.59
N VAL A 88 21.74 10.45 24.06
CA VAL A 88 20.77 11.54 24.30
C VAL A 88 19.45 11.27 23.57
N VAL A 89 19.55 10.63 22.40
CA VAL A 89 18.43 10.18 21.60
C VAL A 89 18.73 8.78 21.05
N THR A 90 17.71 7.93 21.01
CA THR A 90 17.81 6.57 20.44
C THR A 90 17.01 6.48 19.14
N PRO A 91 17.44 5.66 18.17
CA PRO A 91 16.61 5.33 17.01
C PRO A 91 15.28 4.71 17.42
N ALA A 92 14.28 4.81 16.55
CA ALA A 92 13.05 4.02 16.71
C ALA A 92 13.38 2.52 16.65
N ASN A 93 12.58 1.68 17.33
CA ASN A 93 12.83 0.24 17.46
C ASN A 93 12.90 -0.51 16.10
N ASP A 94 12.21 0.03 15.10
CA ASP A 94 12.14 -0.48 13.74
C ASP A 94 13.17 0.15 12.79
N ASP A 95 13.93 1.17 13.22
CA ASP A 95 14.96 1.80 12.39
C ASP A 95 16.26 0.97 12.36
N LYS A 96 16.40 0.17 11.31
CA LYS A 96 17.53 -0.74 11.10
C LYS A 96 18.79 -0.07 10.52
N ARG A 97 18.77 1.24 10.26
CA ARG A 97 19.90 1.94 9.62
C ARG A 97 21.15 2.02 10.50
N PHE A 98 20.99 2.02 11.82
CA PHE A 98 22.07 2.28 12.79
C PHE A 98 22.55 1.01 13.53
N ILE A 99 22.50 -0.17 12.87
CA ILE A 99 22.83 -1.47 13.49
C ILE A 99 24.33 -1.69 13.66
N ASP A 100 25.17 -1.14 12.77
CA ASP A 100 26.62 -1.33 12.85
C ASP A 100 27.16 -0.82 14.20
N PRO A 101 27.97 -1.60 14.95
CA PRO A 101 28.49 -1.19 16.26
C PRO A 101 29.27 0.13 16.25
N ALA A 102 29.85 0.53 15.11
CA ALA A 102 30.57 1.80 14.99
C ALA A 102 29.66 3.01 15.26
N TRP A 103 28.36 2.92 14.96
CA TRP A 103 27.37 3.95 15.31
C TRP A 103 27.23 4.19 16.82
N GLN A 104 27.65 3.24 17.65
CA GLN A 104 27.70 3.36 19.09
C GLN A 104 29.11 3.62 19.60
N ASN A 105 30.09 2.87 19.09
CA ASN A 105 31.40 2.74 19.70
C ASN A 105 32.41 3.78 19.20
N GLU A 106 32.17 4.40 18.04
CA GLU A 106 33.08 5.37 17.46
C GLU A 106 32.54 6.79 17.60
N ALA A 107 33.34 7.66 18.22
CA ALA A 107 32.98 9.03 18.57
C ALA A 107 32.38 9.82 17.39
N PHE A 108 33.01 9.76 16.22
CA PHE A 108 32.57 10.48 15.02
C PHE A 108 31.18 10.01 14.56
N TYR A 109 30.98 8.70 14.40
CA TYR A 109 29.72 8.13 13.93
C TYR A 109 28.60 8.27 14.97
N ASN A 110 28.90 8.09 16.26
CA ASN A 110 27.93 8.32 17.33
C ASN A 110 27.46 9.78 17.34
N CYS A 111 28.38 10.75 17.24
CA CYS A 111 28.04 12.17 17.17
C CYS A 111 27.10 12.48 15.99
N ILE A 112 27.40 11.96 14.80
CA ILE A 112 26.58 12.18 13.60
C ILE A 112 25.20 11.52 13.73
N LYS A 113 25.13 10.26 14.18
CA LYS A 113 23.88 9.55 14.46
C LYS A 113 23.01 10.36 15.41
N GLN A 114 23.55 10.70 16.58
CA GLN A 114 22.85 11.43 17.63
C GLN A 114 22.35 12.79 17.12
N SER A 115 23.21 13.54 16.42
CA SER A 115 22.85 14.86 15.87
C SER A 115 21.72 14.75 14.84
N TYR A 116 21.77 13.75 13.95
CA TYR A 116 20.75 13.50 12.94
C TYR A 116 19.40 13.11 13.58
N LEU A 117 19.41 12.16 14.52
CA LEU A 117 18.18 11.72 15.21
C LEU A 117 17.56 12.86 16.03
N LEU A 118 18.39 13.65 16.71
CA LEU A 118 17.94 14.82 17.47
C LEU A 118 17.33 15.85 16.53
N PHE A 119 17.99 16.14 15.40
CA PHE A 119 17.47 17.05 14.39
C PHE A 119 16.13 16.57 13.83
N SER A 120 16.03 15.30 13.45
CA SER A 120 14.80 14.68 12.95
C SER A 120 13.64 14.81 13.94
N ASN A 121 13.89 14.49 15.22
CA ASN A 121 12.87 14.57 16.27
C ASN A 121 12.45 16.02 16.54
N LYS A 122 13.40 16.94 16.59
CA LYS A 122 13.12 18.37 16.86
C LYS A 122 12.44 19.05 15.67
N MET A 123 12.72 18.65 14.44
CA MET A 123 12.00 19.12 13.26
C MET A 123 10.52 18.74 13.32
N LYS A 124 10.23 17.47 13.63
CA LYS A 124 8.85 17.01 13.83
C LYS A 124 8.17 17.78 14.96
N GLU A 125 8.83 17.92 16.11
CA GLU A 125 8.32 18.70 17.25
C GLU A 125 8.04 20.17 16.86
N THR A 126 8.87 20.76 16.00
CA THR A 126 8.70 22.14 15.53
C THR A 126 7.46 22.29 14.66
N ILE A 127 7.19 21.34 13.77
CA ILE A 127 5.95 21.32 12.98
C ILE A 127 4.75 21.08 13.92
N ASP A 128 4.89 20.14 14.85
CA ASP A 128 3.82 19.71 15.75
C ASP A 128 3.42 20.75 16.81
N SER A 129 4.34 21.63 17.20
CA SER A 129 4.13 22.60 18.29
C SER A 129 3.54 23.94 17.83
N ILE A 130 3.49 24.22 16.52
CA ILE A 130 2.88 25.45 16.02
C ILE A 130 1.36 25.29 15.98
N GLU A 131 0.67 26.14 16.73
CA GLU A 131 -0.79 26.27 16.71
C GLU A 131 -1.25 27.17 15.54
N GLY A 132 -2.49 27.01 15.09
CA GLY A 132 -3.10 27.86 14.06
C GLY A 132 -2.90 27.39 12.61
N LEU A 133 -2.11 26.35 12.39
CA LEU A 133 -1.97 25.70 11.09
C LEU A 133 -3.12 24.70 10.85
N ASP A 134 -3.63 24.64 9.62
CA ASP A 134 -4.60 23.62 9.19
C ASP A 134 -4.02 22.20 9.36
N ASP A 135 -4.82 21.26 9.85
CA ASP A 135 -4.38 19.89 10.14
C ASP A 135 -3.82 19.21 8.88
N LYS A 136 -4.42 19.42 7.71
CA LYS A 136 -3.93 18.83 6.46
C LYS A 136 -2.61 19.45 6.01
N ALA A 137 -2.42 20.76 6.19
CA ALA A 137 -1.14 21.42 5.94
C ALA A 137 -0.05 20.87 6.87
N LYS A 138 -0.38 20.65 8.14
CA LYS A 138 0.52 20.07 9.13
C LYS A 138 0.90 18.62 8.79
N GLU A 139 -0.05 17.81 8.36
CA GLU A 139 0.19 16.44 7.87
C GLU A 139 1.13 16.44 6.64
N ARG A 140 0.87 17.32 5.67
CA ARG A 140 1.73 17.47 4.47
C ARG A 140 3.15 17.90 4.82
N LEU A 141 3.30 18.91 5.69
CA LEU A 141 4.62 19.36 6.15
C LEU A 141 5.37 18.24 6.87
N ASN A 142 4.70 17.52 7.76
CA ASN A 142 5.29 16.36 8.44
C ASN A 142 5.73 15.29 7.43
N PHE A 143 4.87 14.95 6.46
CA PHE A 143 5.16 13.96 5.43
C PHE A 143 6.37 14.37 4.59
N PHE A 144 6.34 15.53 3.92
CA PHE A 144 7.41 15.95 3.01
C PHE A 144 8.72 16.29 3.74
N SER A 145 8.65 16.84 4.96
CA SER A 145 9.86 17.06 5.78
C SER A 145 10.51 15.74 6.17
N ARG A 146 9.72 14.73 6.54
CA ARG A 146 10.21 13.38 6.85
C ARG A 146 10.93 12.76 5.65
N GLN A 147 10.37 12.90 4.44
CA GLN A 147 11.01 12.45 3.19
C GLN A 147 12.39 13.11 3.00
N ALA A 148 12.45 14.44 3.12
CA ALA A 148 13.69 15.20 2.95
C ALA A 148 14.74 14.86 4.02
N ILE A 149 14.33 14.73 5.28
CA ILE A 149 15.22 14.35 6.38
C ILE A 149 15.78 12.95 6.15
N ASN A 150 14.94 11.98 5.76
CA ASN A 150 15.40 10.63 5.47
C ASN A 150 16.34 10.55 4.26
N ALA A 151 16.16 11.40 3.25
CA ALA A 151 17.10 11.52 2.13
C ALA A 151 18.49 12.00 2.59
N LEU A 152 18.52 12.91 3.57
CA LEU A 152 19.75 13.45 4.18
C LEU A 152 20.33 12.57 5.28
N SER A 153 19.81 11.36 5.49
CA SER A 153 20.32 10.45 6.51
C SER A 153 21.81 10.17 6.31
N PRO A 154 22.63 10.23 7.38
CA PRO A 154 24.08 9.96 7.28
C PRO A 154 24.37 8.53 6.81
N THR A 155 23.40 7.63 6.86
CA THR A 155 23.49 6.26 6.35
C THR A 155 23.51 6.18 4.83
N ASN A 156 23.07 7.23 4.14
CA ASN A 156 22.93 7.25 2.68
C ASN A 156 24.20 7.71 1.96
N PHE A 157 25.27 8.03 2.70
CA PHE A 157 26.52 8.55 2.13
C PHE A 157 27.73 7.72 2.58
N ILE A 158 28.64 7.45 1.65
CA ILE A 158 29.84 6.61 1.89
C ILE A 158 30.72 7.21 2.98
N THR A 159 30.87 8.54 3.03
CA THR A 159 31.77 9.23 3.97
C THR A 159 31.27 9.26 5.41
N THR A 160 29.97 9.07 5.63
CA THR A 160 29.35 9.17 6.95
C THR A 160 28.75 7.85 7.43
N ASN A 161 28.73 6.82 6.58
CA ASN A 161 28.28 5.48 6.93
C ASN A 161 29.49 4.57 7.18
N PRO A 162 29.70 4.07 8.41
CA PRO A 162 30.86 3.26 8.77
C PRO A 162 30.93 1.94 7.99
N GLU A 163 29.78 1.29 7.80
CA GLU A 163 29.68 0.03 7.07
C GLU A 163 30.07 0.23 5.60
N LEU A 164 29.56 1.29 4.95
CA LEU A 164 29.88 1.61 3.56
C LEU A 164 31.33 2.02 3.37
N ALA A 165 31.87 2.86 4.26
CA ALA A 165 33.27 3.28 4.21
C ALA A 165 34.20 2.06 4.28
N LYS A 166 33.95 1.18 5.25
CA LYS A 166 34.69 -0.07 5.43
C LYS A 166 34.58 -0.98 4.21
N LEU A 167 33.36 -1.26 3.74
CA LEU A 167 33.11 -2.11 2.57
C LEU A 167 33.80 -1.57 1.30
N THR A 168 33.75 -0.26 1.09
CA THR A 168 34.35 0.39 -0.09
C THR A 168 35.87 0.24 -0.08
N VAL A 169 36.51 0.38 1.08
CA VAL A 169 37.96 0.13 1.23
C VAL A 169 38.29 -1.37 1.05
N GLU A 170 37.56 -2.26 1.71
CA GLU A 170 37.78 -3.72 1.65
C GLU A 170 37.63 -4.28 0.22
N THR A 171 36.71 -3.72 -0.56
CA THR A 171 36.45 -4.15 -1.94
C THR A 171 37.17 -3.32 -3.00
N ASN A 172 38.04 -2.38 -2.60
CA ASN A 172 38.71 -1.42 -3.51
C ASN A 172 37.71 -0.70 -4.45
N GLY A 173 36.52 -0.36 -3.95
CA GLY A 173 35.46 0.34 -4.69
C GLY A 173 34.61 -0.55 -5.61
N GLN A 174 34.82 -1.87 -5.64
CA GLN A 174 34.06 -2.78 -6.49
C GLN A 174 32.56 -2.82 -6.16
N ASN A 175 32.19 -2.56 -4.90
CA ASN A 175 30.80 -2.39 -4.47
C ASN A 175 30.08 -1.28 -5.25
N LEU A 176 30.76 -0.14 -5.49
CA LEU A 176 30.18 1.01 -6.19
C LEU A 176 30.05 0.75 -7.69
N ILE A 177 31.02 0.04 -8.29
CA ILE A 177 30.95 -0.35 -9.71
C ILE A 177 29.70 -1.20 -9.96
N LYS A 178 29.52 -2.26 -9.16
CA LYS A 178 28.31 -3.11 -9.23
C LYS A 178 27.04 -2.30 -8.98
N GLY A 179 27.07 -1.39 -8.01
CA GLY A 179 25.95 -0.54 -7.70
C GLY A 179 25.56 0.41 -8.84
N MET A 180 26.53 0.96 -9.58
CA MET A 180 26.28 1.77 -10.77
C MET A 180 25.70 0.96 -11.93
N GLU A 181 26.11 -0.29 -12.11
CA GLU A 181 25.51 -1.21 -13.10
C GLU A 181 24.02 -1.43 -12.77
N LEU A 182 23.70 -1.75 -11.51
CA LEU A 182 22.32 -1.91 -11.04
C LEU A 182 21.49 -0.63 -11.20
N LEU A 183 22.06 0.54 -10.87
CA LEU A 183 21.40 1.83 -11.04
C LEU A 183 21.09 2.11 -12.51
N HIS A 184 22.03 1.79 -13.41
CA HIS A 184 21.83 1.98 -14.84
C HIS A 184 20.66 1.13 -15.37
N GLU A 185 20.59 -0.14 -14.99
CA GLU A 185 19.47 -1.02 -15.35
C GLU A 185 18.12 -0.53 -14.76
N ASP A 186 18.12 -0.07 -13.51
CA ASP A 186 16.91 0.46 -12.87
C ASP A 186 16.43 1.75 -13.54
N MET A 187 17.35 2.64 -13.94
CA MET A 187 17.01 3.83 -14.72
C MET A 187 16.34 3.47 -16.05
N GLN A 188 16.77 2.40 -16.73
CA GLN A 188 16.18 1.97 -18.00
C GLN A 188 14.77 1.36 -17.84
N SER A 189 14.50 0.67 -16.74
CA SER A 189 13.20 0.04 -16.47
C SER A 189 12.18 0.97 -15.81
N SER A 190 12.64 2.11 -15.31
CA SER A 190 11.82 3.15 -14.66
C SER A 190 10.92 3.91 -15.64
N ALA A 191 9.92 4.60 -15.08
CA ALA A 191 9.06 5.53 -15.84
C ALA A 191 9.57 6.97 -15.63
N ASP A 192 8.69 7.85 -15.13
CA ASP A 192 9.02 9.25 -14.84
C ASP A 192 9.86 9.41 -13.55
N VAL A 193 9.84 8.39 -12.67
CA VAL A 193 10.55 8.39 -11.40
C VAL A 193 11.39 7.11 -11.27
N LEU A 194 12.58 7.22 -10.67
CA LEU A 194 13.46 6.08 -10.41
C LEU A 194 12.75 5.05 -9.52
N LYS A 195 12.52 3.87 -10.09
CA LYS A 195 12.01 2.69 -9.40
C LYS A 195 13.19 1.82 -9.00
N ILE A 196 13.48 1.78 -7.70
CA ILE A 196 14.55 0.94 -7.15
C ILE A 196 14.06 -0.51 -7.07
N ARG A 197 14.83 -1.46 -7.62
CA ARG A 197 14.49 -2.88 -7.50
C ARG A 197 14.57 -3.35 -6.05
N MET A 198 13.58 -4.14 -5.63
CA MET A 198 13.50 -4.68 -4.26
C MET A 198 13.74 -6.19 -4.19
N THR A 199 13.66 -6.87 -5.32
CA THR A 199 13.89 -8.32 -5.47
C THR A 199 14.64 -8.58 -6.76
N ASN A 200 15.22 -9.77 -6.87
CA ASN A 200 15.67 -10.30 -8.13
C ASN A 200 14.46 -10.57 -9.04
N GLY A 201 14.47 -10.01 -10.26
CA GLY A 201 13.40 -10.16 -11.24
C GLY A 201 13.32 -11.57 -11.84
N ASP A 202 14.43 -12.29 -11.87
CA ASP A 202 14.52 -13.62 -12.48
C ASP A 202 14.21 -14.75 -11.48
N ALA A 203 14.04 -14.44 -10.19
CA ALA A 203 13.80 -15.42 -9.15
C ALA A 203 12.41 -16.06 -9.23
N PHE A 204 11.43 -15.36 -9.81
CA PHE A 204 10.05 -15.80 -9.87
C PHE A 204 9.46 -15.68 -11.26
N GLN A 205 8.72 -16.70 -11.67
CA GLN A 205 7.98 -16.76 -12.91
C GLN A 205 6.51 -17.06 -12.61
N VAL A 206 5.65 -16.10 -12.94
CA VAL A 206 4.20 -16.17 -12.71
C VAL A 206 3.60 -17.33 -13.49
N GLY A 207 3.00 -18.27 -12.76
CA GLY A 207 2.42 -19.51 -13.25
C GLY A 207 3.32 -20.74 -13.19
N ASP A 208 4.58 -20.58 -12.80
CA ASP A 208 5.51 -21.69 -12.59
C ASP A 208 5.83 -21.87 -11.09
N ASN A 209 6.56 -20.92 -10.51
CA ASN A 209 7.01 -20.99 -9.12
C ASN A 209 6.33 -19.97 -8.18
N ILE A 210 5.44 -19.13 -8.72
CA ILE A 210 4.54 -18.22 -8.01
C ILE A 210 3.21 -18.16 -8.76
N ALA A 211 2.07 -17.98 -8.08
CA ALA A 211 0.73 -18.09 -8.70
C ALA A 211 0.49 -19.44 -9.40
N ASN A 212 0.97 -20.52 -8.77
CA ASN A 212 1.03 -21.85 -9.38
C ASN A 212 0.01 -22.84 -8.81
N THR A 213 -1.00 -22.37 -8.08
CA THR A 213 -2.10 -23.22 -7.62
C THR A 213 -2.90 -23.72 -8.84
N PRO A 214 -3.04 -25.04 -9.03
CA PRO A 214 -3.70 -25.58 -10.23
C PRO A 214 -5.14 -25.09 -10.36
N GLY A 215 -5.50 -24.64 -11.57
CA GLY A 215 -6.84 -24.14 -11.90
C GLY A 215 -6.95 -23.87 -13.39
N GLN A 216 -8.10 -23.37 -13.82
CA GLN A 216 -8.31 -22.94 -15.22
C GLN A 216 -9.10 -21.64 -15.27
N VAL A 217 -8.79 -20.83 -16.28
CA VAL A 217 -9.61 -19.69 -16.69
C VAL A 217 -10.88 -20.25 -17.32
N ILE A 218 -12.04 -19.87 -16.81
CA ILE A 218 -13.37 -20.34 -17.27
C ILE A 218 -14.20 -19.21 -17.90
N PHE A 219 -13.76 -17.96 -17.75
CA PHE A 219 -14.38 -16.80 -18.38
C PHE A 219 -13.33 -15.74 -18.66
N LYS A 220 -13.52 -14.99 -19.75
CA LYS A 220 -12.66 -13.87 -20.16
C LYS A 220 -13.51 -12.80 -20.83
N ASN A 221 -13.33 -11.55 -20.41
CA ASN A 221 -13.81 -10.37 -21.13
C ASN A 221 -12.69 -9.32 -21.17
N ASP A 222 -13.00 -8.12 -21.68
CA ASP A 222 -11.99 -7.06 -21.85
C ASP A 222 -11.42 -6.52 -20.53
N LEU A 223 -12.01 -6.85 -19.38
CA LEU A 223 -11.59 -6.36 -18.06
C LEU A 223 -10.89 -7.42 -17.21
N PHE A 224 -11.29 -8.69 -17.31
CA PHE A 224 -10.75 -9.74 -16.43
C PHE A 224 -10.87 -11.15 -16.99
N GLU A 225 -10.05 -12.03 -16.43
CA GLU A 225 -10.16 -13.48 -16.52
C GLU A 225 -10.68 -14.03 -15.18
N LEU A 226 -11.68 -14.93 -15.22
CA LEU A 226 -12.14 -15.64 -14.03
C LEU A 226 -11.47 -17.01 -13.95
N ILE A 227 -10.74 -17.23 -12.87
CA ILE A 227 -10.08 -18.51 -12.58
C ILE A 227 -10.98 -19.32 -11.64
N GLN A 228 -11.18 -20.60 -11.94
CA GLN A 228 -11.66 -21.59 -10.99
C GLN A 228 -10.51 -22.53 -10.63
N TYR A 229 -10.20 -22.63 -9.34
CA TYR A 229 -9.14 -23.52 -8.87
C TYR A 229 -9.61 -24.98 -8.83
N LYS A 230 -8.68 -25.90 -9.09
CA LYS A 230 -8.92 -27.34 -9.05
C LYS A 230 -9.11 -27.78 -7.59
N PRO A 231 -10.19 -28.50 -7.25
CA PRO A 231 -10.38 -29.04 -5.90
C PRO A 231 -9.21 -29.94 -5.46
N LEU A 232 -8.87 -29.88 -4.17
CA LEU A 232 -7.86 -30.75 -3.53
C LEU A 232 -8.48 -31.74 -2.51
N THR A 233 -9.81 -31.75 -2.40
CA THR A 233 -10.61 -32.64 -1.54
C THR A 233 -11.66 -33.37 -2.38
N GLU A 234 -12.12 -34.55 -1.92
CA GLU A 234 -13.16 -35.33 -2.62
C GLU A 234 -14.55 -34.68 -2.51
N THR A 235 -14.80 -33.97 -1.41
CA THR A 235 -16.01 -33.21 -1.13
C THR A 235 -15.68 -31.76 -0.80
N VAL A 236 -16.60 -30.85 -1.09
CA VAL A 236 -16.45 -29.41 -0.89
C VAL A 236 -17.73 -28.82 -0.30
N ASN A 237 -17.62 -27.63 0.28
CA ASN A 237 -18.77 -26.84 0.68
C ASN A 237 -19.66 -26.52 -0.53
N ALA A 238 -20.98 -26.58 -0.33
CA ALA A 238 -21.95 -26.21 -1.36
C ALA A 238 -21.73 -24.76 -1.79
N THR A 239 -21.74 -23.80 -0.87
CA THR A 239 -21.52 -22.38 -1.20
C THR A 239 -20.07 -22.12 -1.65
N PRO A 240 -19.81 -21.65 -2.89
CA PRO A 240 -18.46 -21.36 -3.37
C PRO A 240 -17.95 -20.01 -2.83
N VAL A 241 -16.67 -19.75 -3.02
CA VAL A 241 -15.99 -18.50 -2.65
C VAL A 241 -15.53 -17.77 -3.91
N LEU A 242 -15.97 -16.52 -4.10
CA LEU A 242 -15.47 -15.60 -5.13
C LEU A 242 -14.57 -14.54 -4.50
N ILE A 243 -13.35 -14.42 -5.01
CA ILE A 243 -12.37 -13.45 -4.56
C ILE A 243 -12.21 -12.33 -5.60
N VAL A 244 -12.37 -11.09 -5.12
CA VAL A 244 -12.25 -9.81 -5.84
C VAL A 244 -10.98 -9.09 -5.34
N PRO A 245 -9.83 -9.32 -5.99
CA PRO A 245 -8.56 -8.69 -5.62
C PRO A 245 -8.56 -7.19 -5.95
N PRO A 246 -7.58 -6.43 -5.43
CA PRO A 246 -7.30 -5.09 -5.94
C PRO A 246 -6.89 -5.14 -7.42
N PHE A 247 -7.14 -4.04 -8.14
CA PHE A 247 -6.69 -3.83 -9.54
C PHE A 247 -5.56 -2.79 -9.66
N ILE A 248 -4.95 -2.39 -8.53
CA ILE A 248 -3.74 -1.53 -8.45
C ILE A 248 -2.44 -2.35 -8.58
N ASN A 249 -2.49 -3.60 -8.10
CA ASN A 249 -1.47 -4.62 -8.26
C ASN A 249 -2.18 -5.93 -8.64
N LYS A 250 -1.41 -6.95 -9.00
CA LYS A 250 -1.95 -8.23 -9.48
C LYS A 250 -2.54 -9.10 -8.38
N TYR A 251 -3.48 -9.98 -8.73
CA TYR A 251 -4.23 -10.79 -7.76
C TYR A 251 -3.36 -11.77 -6.95
N TYR A 252 -2.21 -12.17 -7.49
CA TYR A 252 -1.43 -13.29 -6.96
C TYR A 252 -0.77 -13.02 -5.60
N ILE A 253 -0.99 -11.85 -4.99
CA ILE A 253 -0.74 -11.66 -3.55
C ILE A 253 -1.51 -12.64 -2.68
N MET A 254 -2.69 -13.08 -3.14
CA MET A 254 -3.49 -14.11 -2.47
C MET A 254 -3.15 -15.54 -2.94
N ASP A 255 -2.23 -15.67 -3.90
CA ASP A 255 -1.79 -16.95 -4.46
C ASP A 255 -0.29 -16.88 -4.77
N LEU A 256 0.54 -16.63 -3.74
CA LEU A 256 1.98 -16.48 -3.91
C LEU A 256 2.64 -17.84 -4.20
N ARG A 257 3.38 -18.39 -3.25
CA ARG A 257 3.91 -19.75 -3.32
C ARG A 257 3.01 -20.68 -2.52
N GLU A 258 3.19 -21.98 -2.71
CA GLU A 258 2.45 -23.02 -1.99
C GLU A 258 2.35 -22.75 -0.47
N LYS A 259 3.47 -22.39 0.17
CA LYS A 259 3.56 -22.13 1.62
C LYS A 259 2.89 -20.83 2.12
N ASN A 260 2.38 -20.00 1.22
CA ASN A 260 1.75 -18.72 1.55
C ASN A 260 0.67 -18.32 0.52
N SER A 261 -0.01 -19.31 -0.06
CA SER A 261 -1.17 -19.10 -0.94
C SER A 261 -2.46 -19.25 -0.15
N MET A 262 -3.25 -18.18 -0.10
CA MET A 262 -4.59 -18.21 0.49
C MET A 262 -5.56 -18.98 -0.41
N ALA A 263 -5.45 -18.81 -1.73
CA ALA A 263 -6.27 -19.54 -2.70
C ALA A 263 -6.11 -21.05 -2.53
N ARG A 264 -4.86 -21.52 -2.48
CA ARG A 264 -4.56 -22.94 -2.21
C ARG A 264 -5.12 -23.40 -0.87
N TRP A 265 -4.82 -22.64 0.19
CA TRP A 265 -5.26 -22.99 1.53
C TRP A 265 -6.79 -23.14 1.62
N LEU A 266 -7.55 -22.24 1.00
CA LEU A 266 -9.03 -22.34 0.92
C LEU A 266 -9.50 -23.59 0.18
N VAL A 267 -8.84 -23.96 -0.91
CA VAL A 267 -9.13 -25.19 -1.64
C VAL A 267 -8.85 -26.42 -0.78
N GLU A 268 -7.77 -26.42 0.00
CA GLU A 268 -7.45 -27.47 0.97
C GLU A 268 -8.47 -27.53 2.13
N GLN A 269 -9.09 -26.42 2.49
CA GLN A 269 -10.21 -26.37 3.46
C GLN A 269 -11.56 -26.84 2.88
N GLY A 270 -11.59 -27.30 1.62
CA GLY A 270 -12.80 -27.81 0.98
C GLY A 270 -13.71 -26.73 0.42
N HIS A 271 -13.20 -25.54 0.07
CA HIS A 271 -13.99 -24.53 -0.67
C HIS A 271 -13.79 -24.68 -2.18
N THR A 272 -14.85 -24.45 -2.96
CA THR A 272 -14.71 -24.17 -4.40
C THR A 272 -14.33 -22.69 -4.56
N VAL A 273 -13.12 -22.40 -5.02
CA VAL A 273 -12.56 -21.04 -5.06
C VAL A 273 -12.50 -20.50 -6.49
N PHE A 274 -13.03 -19.29 -6.66
CA PHE A 274 -12.94 -18.49 -7.87
C PHE A 274 -12.16 -17.19 -7.61
N MET A 275 -11.33 -16.78 -8.56
CA MET A 275 -10.47 -15.60 -8.46
C MET A 275 -10.59 -14.74 -9.71
N ILE A 276 -10.84 -13.45 -9.53
CA ILE A 276 -10.77 -12.48 -10.62
C ILE A 276 -9.31 -12.12 -10.90
N SER A 277 -8.87 -12.22 -12.14
CA SER A 277 -7.56 -11.77 -12.62
C SER A 277 -7.78 -10.58 -13.55
N TRP A 278 -7.53 -9.36 -13.05
CA TRP A 278 -7.76 -8.12 -13.78
C TRP A 278 -6.75 -7.95 -14.93
N ARG A 279 -7.22 -7.45 -16.08
CA ARG A 279 -6.37 -6.99 -17.19
C ARG A 279 -5.60 -5.74 -16.78
N ASN A 280 -4.33 -5.65 -17.19
CA ASN A 280 -3.55 -4.44 -17.01
C ASN A 280 -3.98 -3.37 -18.04
N PRO A 281 -4.49 -2.19 -17.61
CA PRO A 281 -4.97 -1.16 -18.53
C PRO A 281 -3.89 -0.62 -19.45
N ASP A 282 -4.22 -0.48 -20.73
CA ASP A 282 -3.46 0.30 -21.72
C ASP A 282 -4.27 1.54 -22.15
N ALA A 283 -3.72 2.34 -23.07
CA ALA A 283 -4.37 3.57 -23.54
C ALA A 283 -5.76 3.34 -24.18
N THR A 284 -6.06 2.14 -24.69
CA THR A 284 -7.38 1.80 -25.25
C THR A 284 -8.47 1.67 -24.18
N MET A 285 -8.07 1.50 -22.92
CA MET A 285 -8.96 1.36 -21.76
C MET A 285 -9.15 2.67 -20.99
N GLN A 286 -8.75 3.82 -21.55
CA GLN A 286 -8.75 5.11 -20.84
C GLN A 286 -10.09 5.53 -20.23
N ASP A 287 -11.20 5.12 -20.85
CA ASP A 287 -12.57 5.46 -20.44
C ASP A 287 -13.18 4.41 -19.50
N VAL A 288 -12.45 3.34 -19.16
CA VAL A 288 -12.88 2.37 -18.15
C VAL A 288 -12.87 3.06 -16.78
N ASP A 289 -14.06 3.31 -16.25
CA ASP A 289 -14.26 3.93 -14.93
C ASP A 289 -14.59 2.88 -13.86
N PHE A 290 -14.60 3.29 -12.59
CA PHE A 290 -14.87 2.42 -11.44
C PHE A 290 -16.24 1.71 -11.54
N ASP A 291 -17.27 2.36 -12.09
CA ASP A 291 -18.57 1.73 -12.29
C ASP A 291 -18.55 0.58 -13.32
N THR A 292 -17.67 0.65 -14.31
CA THR A 292 -17.45 -0.39 -15.31
C THR A 292 -16.87 -1.64 -14.63
N TYR A 293 -15.91 -1.48 -13.72
CA TYR A 293 -15.42 -2.58 -12.88
C TYR A 293 -16.53 -3.20 -12.00
N VAL A 294 -17.52 -2.41 -11.57
CA VAL A 294 -18.67 -2.94 -10.79
C VAL A 294 -19.56 -3.80 -11.68
N LEU A 295 -20.00 -3.24 -12.81
CA LEU A 295 -20.99 -3.86 -13.69
C LEU A 295 -20.43 -5.02 -14.50
N GLU A 296 -19.31 -4.79 -15.17
CA GLU A 296 -18.69 -5.73 -16.11
C GLU A 296 -17.57 -6.57 -15.48
N GLY A 297 -17.15 -6.22 -14.25
CA GLY A 297 -16.23 -7.00 -13.43
C GLY A 297 -16.97 -7.80 -12.35
N ALA A 298 -17.16 -7.21 -11.17
CA ALA A 298 -17.63 -7.91 -9.97
C ALA A 298 -19.01 -8.59 -10.14
N LEU A 299 -20.01 -7.88 -10.70
CA LEU A 299 -21.33 -8.46 -10.94
C LEU A 299 -21.30 -9.53 -12.03
N LYS A 300 -20.49 -9.34 -13.07
CA LYS A 300 -20.32 -10.33 -14.12
C LYS A 300 -19.65 -11.60 -13.60
N ALA A 301 -18.65 -11.49 -12.72
CA ALA A 301 -18.05 -12.63 -12.06
C ALA A 301 -19.08 -13.41 -11.22
N LEU A 302 -19.95 -12.72 -10.49
CA LEU A 302 -21.06 -13.36 -9.77
C LEU A 302 -21.99 -14.13 -10.72
N ASP A 303 -22.34 -13.58 -11.89
CA ASP A 303 -23.13 -14.29 -12.94
C ASP A 303 -22.49 -15.62 -13.34
N VAL A 304 -21.18 -15.59 -13.62
CA VAL A 304 -20.45 -16.79 -14.04
C VAL A 304 -20.36 -17.81 -12.91
N VAL A 305 -20.01 -17.39 -11.69
CA VAL A 305 -19.88 -18.30 -10.54
C VAL A 305 -21.20 -18.97 -10.21
N GLU A 306 -22.32 -18.26 -10.22
CA GLU A 306 -23.63 -18.87 -10.01
C GLU A 306 -23.94 -19.91 -11.10
N SER A 307 -23.69 -19.58 -12.37
CA SER A 307 -23.95 -20.51 -13.46
C SER A 307 -23.10 -21.78 -13.38
N VAL A 308 -21.82 -21.64 -13.01
CA VAL A 308 -20.89 -22.78 -12.92
C VAL A 308 -21.12 -23.61 -11.67
N SER A 309 -21.35 -22.97 -10.53
CA SER A 309 -21.55 -23.70 -9.26
C SER A 309 -22.94 -24.32 -9.11
N GLY A 310 -23.95 -23.78 -9.79
CA GLY A 310 -25.37 -24.12 -9.60
C GLY A 310 -25.97 -23.54 -8.31
N GLU A 311 -25.21 -22.77 -7.54
CA GLU A 311 -25.61 -22.26 -6.23
C GLU A 311 -26.23 -20.86 -6.32
N ASN A 312 -27.36 -20.68 -5.63
CA ASN A 312 -28.07 -19.39 -5.62
C ASN A 312 -27.37 -18.31 -4.80
N GLN A 313 -26.46 -18.70 -3.90
CA GLN A 313 -25.72 -17.78 -3.06
C GLN A 313 -24.24 -18.17 -2.99
N ILE A 314 -23.38 -17.16 -2.86
CA ILE A 314 -21.92 -17.28 -2.93
C ILE A 314 -21.29 -16.53 -1.75
N HIS A 315 -20.17 -17.01 -1.21
CA HIS A 315 -19.32 -16.24 -0.31
C HIS A 315 -18.44 -15.30 -1.14
N THR A 316 -18.39 -14.03 -0.79
CA THR A 316 -17.57 -13.04 -1.52
C THR A 316 -16.46 -12.52 -0.63
N VAL A 317 -15.31 -12.26 -1.25
CA VAL A 317 -14.12 -11.73 -0.59
C VAL A 317 -13.60 -10.57 -1.41
N GLY A 318 -13.36 -9.43 -0.79
CA GLY A 318 -12.74 -8.28 -1.43
C GLY A 318 -11.52 -7.81 -0.66
N TYR A 319 -10.44 -7.48 -1.37
CA TYR A 319 -9.18 -7.03 -0.77
C TYR A 319 -8.81 -5.62 -1.24
N CYS A 320 -8.51 -4.74 -0.28
CA CYS A 320 -8.12 -3.34 -0.53
C CYS A 320 -9.18 -2.66 -1.43
N ILE A 321 -8.81 -2.06 -2.56
CA ILE A 321 -9.79 -1.45 -3.48
C ILE A 321 -10.77 -2.46 -4.10
N GLY A 322 -10.40 -3.74 -4.18
CA GLY A 322 -11.32 -4.82 -4.58
C GLY A 322 -12.46 -5.03 -3.58
N GLY A 323 -12.22 -4.73 -2.30
CA GLY A 323 -13.27 -4.68 -1.29
C GLY A 323 -14.20 -3.48 -1.44
N THR A 324 -13.66 -2.31 -1.79
CA THR A 324 -14.46 -1.12 -2.11
C THR A 324 -15.35 -1.39 -3.32
N LEU A 325 -14.80 -2.05 -4.34
CA LEU A 325 -15.53 -2.50 -5.53
C LEU A 325 -16.64 -3.49 -5.19
N LEU A 326 -16.35 -4.49 -4.35
CA LEU A 326 -17.32 -5.45 -3.88
C LEU A 326 -18.46 -4.76 -3.12
N ALA A 327 -18.16 -3.85 -2.20
CA ALA A 327 -19.17 -3.09 -1.47
C ALA A 327 -20.06 -2.27 -2.42
N ALA A 328 -19.47 -1.59 -3.42
CA ALA A 328 -20.24 -0.86 -4.43
C ALA A 328 -21.16 -1.79 -5.25
N ALA A 329 -20.70 -2.99 -5.61
CA ALA A 329 -21.50 -4.00 -6.31
C ALA A 329 -22.69 -4.50 -5.47
N LEU A 330 -22.47 -4.73 -4.16
CA LEU A 330 -23.53 -5.11 -3.23
C LEU A 330 -24.57 -3.98 -3.04
N ALA A 331 -24.10 -2.75 -2.91
CA ALA A 331 -24.98 -1.58 -2.79
C ALA A 331 -25.79 -1.34 -4.07
N TYR A 332 -25.18 -1.49 -5.24
CA TYR A 332 -25.87 -1.43 -6.53
C TYR A 332 -26.93 -2.52 -6.67
N SER A 333 -26.60 -3.76 -6.29
CA SER A 333 -27.55 -4.88 -6.28
C SER A 333 -28.77 -4.59 -5.40
N SER A 334 -28.54 -3.97 -4.23
CA SER A 334 -29.60 -3.54 -3.32
C SER A 334 -30.45 -2.41 -3.92
N ALA A 335 -29.81 -1.39 -4.51
CA ALA A 335 -30.49 -0.25 -5.15
C ALA A 335 -31.37 -0.69 -6.33
N LYS A 336 -30.92 -1.67 -7.13
CA LYS A 336 -31.67 -2.27 -8.24
C LYS A 336 -32.67 -3.34 -7.80
N ARG A 337 -32.75 -3.67 -6.51
CA ARG A 337 -33.59 -4.75 -5.96
C ARG A 337 -33.34 -6.10 -6.64
N MET A 338 -32.07 -6.37 -6.95
CA MET A 338 -31.66 -7.67 -7.47
C MET A 338 -31.84 -8.72 -6.38
N ARG A 339 -32.05 -9.98 -6.80
CA ARG A 339 -32.09 -11.11 -5.87
C ARG A 339 -30.80 -11.15 -5.04
N ASN A 340 -30.89 -11.51 -3.76
CA ASN A 340 -29.69 -11.68 -2.95
C ASN A 340 -28.90 -12.92 -3.42
N ARG A 341 -27.71 -12.69 -3.96
CA ARG A 341 -26.79 -13.72 -4.48
C ARG A 341 -25.57 -13.93 -3.58
N VAL A 342 -25.47 -13.17 -2.49
CA VAL A 342 -24.31 -13.20 -1.61
C VAL A 342 -24.76 -13.69 -0.23
N LYS A 343 -24.12 -14.77 0.22
CA LYS A 343 -24.40 -15.41 1.50
C LYS A 343 -23.64 -14.72 2.63
N SER A 344 -22.37 -14.42 2.37
CA SER A 344 -21.49 -13.65 3.26
C SER A 344 -20.53 -12.79 2.43
N ALA A 345 -20.09 -11.66 3.00
CA ALA A 345 -19.10 -10.79 2.36
C ALA A 345 -17.92 -10.51 3.30
N THR A 346 -16.71 -10.76 2.83
CA THR A 346 -15.47 -10.60 3.59
C THR A 346 -14.66 -9.44 3.00
N PHE A 347 -14.13 -8.57 3.86
CA PHE A 347 -13.37 -7.39 3.47
C PHE A 347 -11.99 -7.40 4.15
N PHE A 348 -10.93 -7.48 3.34
CA PHE A 348 -9.54 -7.44 3.77
C PHE A 348 -9.00 -6.02 3.60
N THR A 349 -8.58 -5.38 4.71
CA THR A 349 -8.00 -4.03 4.77
C THR A 349 -8.67 -3.04 3.79
N THR A 350 -10.00 -3.05 3.80
CA THR A 350 -10.82 -2.32 2.83
C THR A 350 -11.25 -0.98 3.38
N ILE A 351 -10.97 0.08 2.63
CA ILE A 351 -11.46 1.43 2.91
C ILE A 351 -12.85 1.58 2.26
N LEU A 352 -13.84 1.94 3.09
CA LEU A 352 -15.18 2.37 2.65
C LEU A 352 -15.43 3.84 2.99
N ASP A 353 -14.85 4.30 4.10
CA ASP A 353 -14.80 5.69 4.53
C ASP A 353 -13.41 6.26 4.25
N PHE A 354 -13.30 7.13 3.26
CA PHE A 354 -12.04 7.73 2.80
C PHE A 354 -11.68 9.01 3.55
N SER A 355 -12.42 9.38 4.60
CA SER A 355 -12.14 10.60 5.39
C SER A 355 -10.77 10.61 6.08
N GLN A 356 -10.17 9.44 6.30
CA GLN A 356 -8.83 9.29 6.86
C GLN A 356 -7.98 8.39 5.93
N PRO A 357 -7.42 8.95 4.86
CA PRO A 357 -6.73 8.19 3.82
C PRO A 357 -5.32 7.71 4.21
N GLY A 358 -4.91 7.91 5.47
CA GLY A 358 -3.54 7.64 5.92
C GLY A 358 -2.53 8.58 5.26
N GLU A 359 -1.29 8.12 5.11
CA GLU A 359 -0.19 8.93 4.58
C GLU A 359 -0.38 9.36 3.12
N ILE A 360 -1.20 8.62 2.35
CA ILE A 360 -1.59 9.01 0.99
C ILE A 360 -2.29 10.37 0.99
N GLY A 361 -2.94 10.75 2.10
CA GLY A 361 -3.58 12.06 2.30
C GLY A 361 -2.70 13.26 1.98
N ALA A 362 -1.37 13.12 2.08
CA ALA A 362 -0.43 14.17 1.68
C ALA A 362 -0.55 14.59 0.20
N TYR A 363 -1.00 13.66 -0.66
CA TYR A 363 -1.22 13.88 -2.10
C TYR A 363 -2.68 14.21 -2.44
N ILE A 364 -3.61 14.10 -1.48
CA ILE A 364 -5.05 14.25 -1.72
C ILE A 364 -5.46 15.71 -1.51
N ASN A 365 -5.33 16.50 -2.58
CA ASN A 365 -5.80 17.88 -2.66
C ASN A 365 -6.03 18.28 -4.12
N ASP A 366 -6.83 19.32 -4.33
CA ASP A 366 -7.29 19.70 -5.68
C ASP A 366 -6.14 20.08 -6.64
N PRO A 367 -5.11 20.87 -6.24
CA PRO A 367 -3.97 21.16 -7.11
C PRO A 367 -3.21 19.91 -7.57
N ILE A 368 -2.87 19.01 -6.64
CA ILE A 368 -2.14 17.77 -6.97
C ILE A 368 -2.99 16.83 -7.82
N ILE A 369 -4.26 16.61 -7.46
CA ILE A 369 -5.15 15.72 -8.21
C ILE A 369 -5.34 16.24 -9.63
N SER A 370 -5.58 17.54 -9.81
CA SER A 370 -5.74 18.14 -11.13
C SER A 370 -4.47 18.01 -11.99
N ALA A 371 -3.29 18.08 -11.37
CA ALA A 371 -2.03 17.87 -12.04
C ALA A 371 -1.82 16.40 -12.48
N ILE A 372 -2.19 15.43 -11.63
CA ILE A 372 -2.18 14.00 -11.96
C ILE A 372 -3.17 13.71 -13.09
N GLU A 373 -4.36 14.27 -13.04
CA GLU A 373 -5.37 14.12 -14.09
C GLU A 373 -4.87 14.66 -15.43
N ALA A 374 -4.23 15.84 -15.44
CA ALA A 374 -3.62 16.39 -16.65
C ALA A 374 -2.53 15.47 -17.23
N GLN A 375 -1.74 14.81 -16.38
CA GLN A 375 -0.74 13.83 -16.82
C GLN A 375 -1.40 12.57 -17.39
N ASN A 376 -2.46 12.08 -16.74
CA ASN A 376 -3.20 10.89 -17.18
C ASN A 376 -4.00 11.15 -18.46
N GLU A 377 -4.45 12.38 -18.71
CA GLU A 377 -5.10 12.77 -19.97
C GLU A 377 -4.19 12.59 -21.17
N LEU A 378 -2.88 12.80 -21.00
CA LEU A 378 -1.90 12.61 -22.07
C LEU A 378 -1.59 11.13 -22.34
N LYS A 379 -1.61 10.28 -21.31
CA LYS A 379 -1.25 8.85 -21.39
C LYS A 379 -2.45 7.92 -21.63
N GLY A 380 -3.65 8.32 -21.20
CA GLY A 380 -4.84 7.48 -21.11
C GLY A 380 -4.92 6.64 -19.83
N TYR A 381 -3.89 6.65 -18.98
CA TYR A 381 -3.81 5.88 -17.74
C TYR A 381 -2.78 6.46 -16.77
N MET A 382 -2.91 6.11 -15.49
CA MET A 382 -1.86 6.27 -14.47
C MET A 382 -0.86 5.13 -14.61
N ASP A 383 0.42 5.47 -14.85
CA ASP A 383 1.49 4.47 -15.02
C ASP A 383 1.78 3.76 -13.70
N GLY A 384 1.62 2.43 -13.69
CA GLY A 384 1.80 1.60 -12.49
C GLY A 384 3.20 1.68 -11.88
N ARG A 385 4.23 1.97 -12.69
CA ARG A 385 5.61 2.14 -12.18
C ARG A 385 5.75 3.41 -11.35
N SER A 386 5.09 4.49 -11.75
CA SER A 386 5.08 5.76 -11.00
C SER A 386 4.23 5.65 -9.74
N LEU A 387 3.09 4.96 -9.84
CA LEU A 387 2.23 4.66 -8.69
C LEU A 387 2.96 3.82 -7.65
N SER A 388 3.69 2.78 -8.07
CA SER A 388 4.51 1.93 -7.19
C SER A 388 5.55 2.72 -6.39
N VAL A 389 6.25 3.67 -7.03
CA VAL A 389 7.20 4.53 -6.31
C VAL A 389 6.50 5.37 -5.25
N THR A 390 5.31 5.91 -5.56
CA THR A 390 4.51 6.70 -4.61
C THR A 390 4.16 5.87 -3.36
N PHE A 391 3.75 4.61 -3.54
CA PHE A 391 3.49 3.69 -2.42
C PHE A 391 4.76 3.34 -1.63
N SER A 392 5.90 3.09 -2.30
CA SER A 392 7.18 2.84 -1.63
C SER A 392 7.64 4.04 -0.79
N LEU A 393 7.37 5.26 -1.23
CA LEU A 393 7.70 6.48 -0.51
C LEU A 393 6.85 6.68 0.75
N LEU A 394 5.70 6.01 0.91
CA LEU A 394 4.97 6.05 2.19
C LEU A 394 5.81 5.45 3.34
N ARG A 395 6.70 4.49 3.04
CA ARG A 395 7.71 3.99 3.98
C ARG A 395 9.11 4.09 3.36
N GLU A 396 9.52 5.30 2.99
CA GLU A 396 10.76 5.60 2.31
C GLU A 396 12.01 5.05 3.02
N ASN A 397 12.05 5.03 4.37
CA ASN A 397 13.21 4.49 5.07
C ASN A 397 13.40 2.99 4.75
N SER A 398 12.34 2.19 4.91
CA SER A 398 12.42 0.73 4.78
C SER A 398 12.23 0.23 3.34
N LEU A 399 11.46 0.92 2.51
CA LEU A 399 11.08 0.48 1.16
C LEU A 399 11.82 1.23 0.03
N TYR A 400 12.50 2.35 0.31
CA TYR A 400 13.24 3.11 -0.70
C TYR A 400 14.73 3.23 -0.37
N TRP A 401 15.08 3.97 0.69
CA TRP A 401 16.47 4.24 1.06
C TRP A 401 17.26 2.99 1.47
N ASN A 402 16.62 2.03 2.13
CA ASN A 402 17.24 0.75 2.45
C ASN A 402 17.74 0.02 1.18
N TYR A 403 16.93 -0.02 0.12
CA TYR A 403 17.31 -0.66 -1.15
C TYR A 403 18.27 0.20 -1.95
N TYR A 404 18.14 1.52 -1.91
CA TYR A 404 19.13 2.44 -2.49
C TYR A 404 20.53 2.15 -1.94
N VAL A 405 20.67 2.09 -0.61
CA VAL A 405 21.94 1.84 0.06
C VAL A 405 22.45 0.43 -0.24
N ASN A 406 21.62 -0.60 -0.11
CA ASN A 406 22.05 -1.99 -0.34
C ASN A 406 22.42 -2.25 -1.80
N ASN A 407 21.61 -1.79 -2.76
CA ASN A 407 21.84 -2.10 -4.16
C ASN A 407 22.96 -1.23 -4.72
N TYR A 408 22.86 0.09 -4.57
CA TYR A 408 23.73 1.02 -5.30
C TYR A 408 25.00 1.39 -4.54
N LEU A 409 24.98 1.38 -3.20
CA LEU A 409 26.17 1.72 -2.41
C LEU A 409 26.92 0.47 -1.93
N LYS A 410 26.22 -0.62 -1.58
CA LYS A 410 26.87 -1.88 -1.22
C LYS A 410 27.12 -2.80 -2.42
N GLY A 411 26.45 -2.58 -3.56
CA GLY A 411 26.57 -3.47 -4.72
C GLY A 411 25.98 -4.86 -4.46
N ASN A 412 25.04 -4.96 -3.51
CA ASN A 412 24.39 -6.22 -3.18
C ASN A 412 23.29 -6.50 -4.21
N SER A 413 23.20 -7.75 -4.65
CA SER A 413 22.03 -8.21 -5.39
C SER A 413 20.81 -8.24 -4.45
N PRO A 414 19.62 -7.83 -4.91
CA PRO A 414 18.41 -7.93 -4.11
C PRO A 414 18.10 -9.38 -3.74
N ILE A 415 17.42 -9.58 -2.61
CA ILE A 415 17.02 -10.92 -2.14
C ILE A 415 15.88 -11.49 -2.96
N ASP A 416 15.82 -12.83 -3.06
CA ASP A 416 14.71 -13.55 -3.67
C ASP A 416 13.51 -13.58 -2.69
N PHE A 417 12.64 -12.57 -2.77
CA PHE A 417 11.50 -12.47 -1.88
C PHE A 417 10.19 -12.24 -2.64
N ASP A 418 9.29 -13.22 -2.55
CA ASP A 418 8.02 -13.30 -3.27
C ASP A 418 7.10 -12.09 -3.04
N LEU A 419 7.02 -11.60 -1.80
CA LEU A 419 6.24 -10.40 -1.49
C LEU A 419 6.78 -9.14 -2.17
N LEU A 420 8.10 -9.02 -2.30
CA LEU A 420 8.72 -7.88 -2.97
C LEU A 420 8.66 -8.01 -4.49
N PHE A 421 8.67 -9.25 -5.01
CA PHE A 421 8.38 -9.53 -6.41
C PHE A 421 6.99 -9.04 -6.79
N TRP A 422 5.98 -9.41 -6.00
CA TRP A 422 4.62 -8.89 -6.18
C TRP A 422 4.54 -7.36 -6.07
N ASN A 423 5.22 -6.76 -5.08
CA ASN A 423 5.20 -5.31 -4.89
C ASN A 423 5.79 -4.56 -6.09
N GLY A 424 6.81 -5.14 -6.72
CA GLY A 424 7.45 -4.62 -7.93
C GLY A 424 6.64 -4.85 -9.22
N ASP A 425 5.64 -5.74 -9.21
CA ASP A 425 4.85 -6.12 -10.40
C ASP A 425 3.50 -5.38 -10.43
N SER A 426 3.59 -4.10 -10.75
CA SER A 426 2.49 -3.12 -10.69
C SER A 426 1.58 -3.17 -11.91
N THR A 427 0.35 -2.69 -11.77
CA THR A 427 -0.58 -2.48 -12.90
C THR A 427 -0.86 -1.00 -13.11
N ASN A 428 -1.17 -0.62 -14.35
CA ASN A 428 -1.70 0.70 -14.64
C ASN A 428 -3.12 0.83 -14.05
N VAL A 429 -3.61 2.07 -13.97
CA VAL A 429 -5.01 2.36 -13.67
C VAL A 429 -5.57 3.24 -14.78
N ALA A 430 -6.69 2.85 -15.39
CA ALA A 430 -7.33 3.65 -16.43
C ALA A 430 -7.60 5.07 -15.94
N LYS A 431 -7.43 6.06 -16.84
CA LYS A 431 -7.56 7.48 -16.52
C LYS A 431 -8.86 7.80 -15.79
N ALA A 432 -10.00 7.39 -16.34
CA ALA A 432 -11.32 7.65 -15.77
C ALA A 432 -11.44 7.08 -14.34
N CYS A 433 -11.10 5.79 -14.17
CA CYS A 433 -11.11 5.13 -12.87
C CYS A 433 -10.19 5.84 -11.86
N HIS A 434 -8.95 6.19 -12.24
CA HIS A 434 -8.02 6.85 -11.32
C HIS A 434 -8.53 8.22 -10.87
N SER A 435 -9.12 9.01 -11.77
CA SER A 435 -9.76 10.30 -11.43
C SER A 435 -10.92 10.10 -10.45
N THR A 436 -11.80 9.12 -10.70
CA THR A 436 -12.90 8.78 -9.78
C THR A 436 -12.39 8.40 -8.39
N LEU A 437 -11.36 7.55 -8.31
CA LEU A 437 -10.75 7.16 -7.03
C LEU A 437 -10.21 8.38 -6.28
N LEU A 438 -9.38 9.20 -6.91
CA LEU A 438 -8.76 10.35 -6.25
C LEU A 438 -9.77 11.44 -5.87
N ARG A 439 -10.62 11.84 -6.82
CA ARG A 439 -11.49 13.00 -6.66
C ARG A 439 -12.78 12.65 -5.92
N GLN A 440 -13.48 11.61 -6.36
CA GLN A 440 -14.78 11.28 -5.78
C GLN A 440 -14.65 10.53 -4.46
N PHE A 441 -13.66 9.63 -4.32
CA PHE A 441 -13.51 8.85 -3.08
C PHE A 441 -12.52 9.49 -2.13
N TYR A 442 -11.24 9.61 -2.47
CA TYR A 442 -10.22 10.13 -1.55
C TYR A 442 -10.46 11.58 -1.13
N LEU A 443 -10.79 12.48 -2.07
CA LEU A 443 -10.98 13.90 -1.77
C LEU A 443 -12.39 14.21 -1.24
N GLU A 444 -13.43 13.73 -1.93
CA GLU A 444 -14.83 14.11 -1.65
C GLU A 444 -15.59 13.09 -0.78
N ASN A 445 -15.03 11.91 -0.54
CA ASN A 445 -15.65 10.82 0.22
C ASN A 445 -17.08 10.46 -0.21
N LYS A 446 -17.38 10.58 -1.52
CA LYS A 446 -18.73 10.38 -2.09
C LYS A 446 -19.29 8.99 -1.91
N LEU A 447 -18.45 7.98 -1.65
CA LEU A 447 -18.93 6.61 -1.42
C LEU A 447 -19.74 6.49 -0.10
N MET A 448 -19.46 7.37 0.87
CA MET A 448 -20.17 7.43 2.15
C MET A 448 -21.50 8.19 2.07
N ASP A 449 -21.70 9.01 1.03
CA ASP A 449 -22.95 9.71 0.79
C ASP A 449 -23.92 8.79 -0.01
N PRO A 450 -25.12 8.46 0.50
CA PRO A 450 -26.15 7.71 -0.22
C PRO A 450 -26.54 8.27 -1.60
N LYS A 451 -26.18 9.53 -1.89
CA LYS A 451 -26.39 10.21 -3.18
C LYS A 451 -25.09 10.79 -3.75
N GLY A 452 -23.93 10.34 -3.26
CA GLY A 452 -22.63 10.84 -3.70
C GLY A 452 -22.16 10.19 -4.99
N TYR A 453 -22.31 8.87 -5.13
CA TYR A 453 -21.76 8.11 -6.26
C TYR A 453 -22.83 7.29 -7.00
N LYS A 454 -22.69 7.18 -8.33
CA LYS A 454 -23.57 6.39 -9.20
C LYS A 454 -22.81 5.23 -9.83
N VAL A 455 -23.47 4.09 -9.92
CA VAL A 455 -23.07 2.96 -10.75
C VAL A 455 -24.14 2.75 -11.82
N GLY A 456 -23.79 2.75 -13.10
CA GLY A 456 -24.77 2.57 -14.18
C GLY A 456 -25.95 3.55 -14.11
N GLY A 457 -25.66 4.80 -13.72
CA GLY A 457 -26.66 5.86 -13.54
C GLY A 457 -27.51 5.79 -12.27
N VAL A 458 -27.29 4.80 -11.39
CA VAL A 458 -28.05 4.62 -10.13
C VAL A 458 -27.21 4.96 -8.92
N TYR A 459 -27.74 5.80 -8.04
CA TYR A 459 -27.09 6.10 -6.76
C TYR A 459 -27.03 4.86 -5.88
N ILE A 460 -25.86 4.64 -5.29
CA ILE A 460 -25.63 3.53 -4.36
C ILE A 460 -25.56 4.05 -2.92
N ASP A 461 -26.02 3.22 -1.98
CA ASP A 461 -26.03 3.52 -0.55
C ASP A 461 -25.50 2.29 0.20
N LEU A 462 -24.30 2.41 0.76
CA LEU A 462 -23.64 1.31 1.49
C LEU A 462 -24.48 0.84 2.70
N SER A 463 -25.29 1.70 3.30
CA SER A 463 -26.17 1.33 4.42
C SER A 463 -27.31 0.39 4.01
N LYS A 464 -27.51 0.16 2.71
CA LYS A 464 -28.50 -0.82 2.20
C LYS A 464 -27.94 -2.22 2.06
N ILE A 465 -26.65 -2.43 2.35
CA ILE A 465 -26.03 -3.75 2.39
C ILE A 465 -26.39 -4.41 3.71
N LYS A 466 -27.11 -5.54 3.64
CA LYS A 466 -27.61 -6.32 4.79
C LYS A 466 -27.00 -7.72 4.89
N VAL A 467 -26.08 -8.05 3.99
CA VAL A 467 -25.38 -9.34 3.99
C VAL A 467 -24.49 -9.42 5.24
N PRO A 468 -24.39 -10.58 5.92
CA PRO A 468 -23.42 -10.77 6.99
C PRO A 468 -21.98 -10.49 6.52
N THR A 469 -21.22 -9.74 7.31
CA THR A 469 -19.89 -9.29 6.92
C THR A 469 -18.79 -9.70 7.88
N TYR A 470 -17.61 -9.96 7.33
CA TYR A 470 -16.37 -10.17 8.09
C TYR A 470 -15.34 -9.15 7.64
N PHE A 471 -14.92 -8.27 8.55
CA PHE A 471 -13.87 -7.29 8.31
C PHE A 471 -12.61 -7.70 9.03
N ILE A 472 -11.50 -7.75 8.31
CA ILE A 472 -10.16 -7.90 8.88
C ILE A 472 -9.32 -6.71 8.46
N SER A 473 -8.75 -6.04 9.46
CA SER A 473 -7.77 -4.97 9.29
C SER A 473 -6.48 -5.34 10.01
N THR A 474 -5.39 -4.61 9.80
CA THR A 474 -4.12 -4.91 10.46
C THR A 474 -3.60 -3.71 11.24
N GLN A 475 -3.03 -3.96 12.43
CA GLN A 475 -2.73 -2.93 13.42
C GLN A 475 -1.67 -1.93 12.94
N GLU A 476 -0.68 -2.39 12.16
CA GLU A 476 0.41 -1.57 11.62
C GLU A 476 0.19 -1.20 10.14
N ASP A 477 -1.05 -1.31 9.65
CA ASP A 477 -1.42 -0.85 8.31
C ASP A 477 -1.28 0.67 8.22
N HIS A 478 -0.45 1.14 7.30
CA HIS A 478 -0.22 2.57 7.01
C HIS A 478 -0.92 3.02 5.72
N ILE A 479 -1.47 2.08 4.96
CA ILE A 479 -2.19 2.32 3.71
C ILE A 479 -3.69 2.44 4.02
N ALA A 480 -4.24 1.46 4.73
CA ALA A 480 -5.62 1.43 5.17
C ALA A 480 -5.68 1.38 6.70
N LEU A 481 -5.58 2.56 7.32
CA LEU A 481 -5.60 2.69 8.78
C LEU A 481 -6.80 1.94 9.37
N TRP A 482 -6.53 1.04 10.33
CA TRP A 482 -7.56 0.14 10.84
C TRP A 482 -8.71 0.88 11.53
N GLN A 483 -8.48 2.09 12.05
CA GLN A 483 -9.54 2.95 12.58
C GLN A 483 -10.50 3.40 11.48
N GLY A 484 -10.00 3.71 10.28
CA GLY A 484 -10.81 4.08 9.11
C GLY A 484 -11.62 2.91 8.58
N THR A 485 -10.99 1.74 8.44
CA THR A 485 -11.68 0.51 8.02
C THR A 485 -12.70 0.04 9.08
N TYR A 486 -12.42 0.22 10.38
CA TYR A 486 -13.36 -0.03 11.46
C TYR A 486 -14.62 0.82 11.32
N ARG A 487 -14.48 2.14 11.13
CA ARG A 487 -15.63 3.02 10.86
C ARG A 487 -16.39 2.60 9.61
N GLY A 488 -15.66 2.27 8.54
CA GLY A 488 -16.23 1.73 7.30
C GLY A 488 -17.09 0.49 7.53
N SER A 489 -16.65 -0.44 8.39
CA SER A 489 -17.41 -1.65 8.72
C SER A 489 -18.78 -1.36 9.36
N LYS A 490 -18.90 -0.25 10.12
CA LYS A 490 -20.14 0.16 10.81
C LYS A 490 -21.18 0.78 9.88
N VAL A 491 -20.79 1.13 8.66
CA VAL A 491 -21.68 1.72 7.64
C VAL A 491 -22.66 0.67 7.13
N LEU A 492 -22.17 -0.56 6.98
CA LEU A 492 -22.96 -1.69 6.52
C LEU A 492 -23.98 -2.09 7.61
N LYS A 493 -25.17 -2.53 7.20
CA LYS A 493 -26.29 -2.84 8.12
C LYS A 493 -26.55 -4.33 8.30
N GLY A 494 -25.71 -5.18 7.71
CA GLY A 494 -25.68 -6.61 8.04
C GLY A 494 -24.96 -6.86 9.35
N ASP A 495 -25.12 -8.07 9.89
CA ASP A 495 -24.35 -8.50 11.06
C ASP A 495 -22.86 -8.53 10.70
N SER A 496 -22.05 -7.74 11.42
CA SER A 496 -20.63 -7.57 11.09
C SER A 496 -19.74 -8.10 12.21
N VAL A 497 -18.82 -8.98 11.84
CA VAL A 497 -17.66 -9.37 12.66
C VAL A 497 -16.48 -8.51 12.26
N PHE A 498 -15.83 -7.87 13.22
CA PHE A 498 -14.58 -7.14 13.01
C PHE A 498 -13.43 -7.87 13.72
N VAL A 499 -12.32 -8.02 13.01
CA VAL A 499 -11.09 -8.64 13.49
C VAL A 499 -9.92 -7.72 13.19
N LEU A 500 -8.98 -7.61 14.13
CA LEU A 500 -7.75 -6.85 13.96
C LEU A 500 -6.55 -7.80 14.01
N GLY A 501 -5.91 -8.04 12.88
CA GLY A 501 -4.65 -8.79 12.81
C GLY A 501 -3.47 -7.91 13.23
N GLU A 502 -2.40 -8.53 13.71
CA GLU A 502 -1.12 -7.83 13.89
C GLU A 502 -0.39 -7.61 12.55
N SER A 503 0.75 -6.90 12.62
CA SER A 503 1.60 -6.54 11.47
C SER A 503 0.94 -5.57 10.48
N GLY A 504 1.58 -5.37 9.32
CA GLY A 504 1.19 -4.37 8.32
C GLY A 504 0.21 -4.89 7.25
N HIS A 505 -0.09 -4.04 6.26
CA HIS A 505 -1.11 -4.27 5.21
C HIS A 505 -1.05 -5.68 4.59
N ILE A 506 0.13 -6.10 4.15
CA ILE A 506 0.32 -7.38 3.45
C ILE A 506 0.64 -8.51 4.43
N ALA A 507 1.59 -8.30 5.34
CA ALA A 507 2.09 -9.35 6.22
C ALA A 507 1.03 -9.84 7.22
N GLY A 508 0.12 -8.95 7.67
CA GLY A 508 -0.99 -9.32 8.53
C GLY A 508 -2.12 -10.04 7.78
N ILE A 509 -2.36 -9.72 6.50
CA ILE A 509 -3.37 -10.38 5.67
C ILE A 509 -2.86 -11.74 5.14
N ILE A 510 -1.64 -11.79 4.61
CA ILE A 510 -1.00 -13.02 4.09
C ILE A 510 -0.25 -13.75 5.21
N ASN A 511 -1.01 -14.16 6.23
CA ASN A 511 -0.52 -14.88 7.39
C ASN A 511 -0.97 -16.35 7.36
N HIS A 512 -0.28 -17.19 6.59
CA HIS A 512 -0.63 -18.62 6.48
C HIS A 512 -0.59 -19.33 7.85
N PRO A 513 -1.61 -20.12 8.24
CA PRO A 513 -1.69 -20.80 9.53
C PRO A 513 -0.42 -21.58 9.94
N ASP A 514 0.16 -22.35 9.02
CA ASP A 514 1.36 -23.16 9.30
C ASP A 514 2.59 -22.35 9.73
N LYS A 515 2.64 -21.03 9.43
CA LYS A 515 3.75 -20.18 9.88
C LYS A 515 3.73 -19.97 11.39
N ASN A 516 2.57 -20.10 12.05
CA ASN A 516 2.39 -19.84 13.48
C ASN A 516 3.01 -18.50 13.91
N LYS A 517 2.82 -17.46 13.08
CA LYS A 517 3.31 -16.10 13.33
C LYS A 517 2.14 -15.18 13.61
N TYR A 518 2.44 -14.15 14.39
CA TYR A 518 1.50 -13.10 14.77
C TYR A 518 0.29 -13.62 15.57
N GLY A 519 -0.60 -12.71 15.92
CA GLY A 519 -1.91 -12.95 16.48
C GLY A 519 -2.97 -12.03 15.87
N PHE A 520 -4.17 -12.10 16.44
CA PHE A 520 -5.29 -11.26 16.07
C PHE A 520 -6.19 -10.98 17.28
N TYR A 521 -6.99 -9.93 17.18
CA TYR A 521 -7.90 -9.49 18.21
C TYR A 521 -9.34 -9.61 17.74
N THR A 522 -10.22 -10.02 18.65
CA THR A 522 -11.67 -10.10 18.45
C THR A 522 -12.37 -9.42 19.63
N ASN A 523 -13.55 -8.86 19.39
CA ASN A 523 -14.35 -8.27 20.46
C ASN A 523 -15.84 -8.34 20.07
N ASP A 524 -16.63 -8.96 20.95
CA ASP A 524 -18.07 -9.16 20.76
C ASP A 524 -18.89 -7.90 21.11
N LYS A 525 -18.26 -6.86 21.66
CA LYS A 525 -18.94 -5.61 22.03
C LYS A 525 -19.04 -4.65 20.84
N ALA A 526 -20.22 -4.07 20.69
CA ALA A 526 -20.49 -3.03 19.72
C ALA A 526 -20.03 -1.65 20.23
N GLU A 527 -18.73 -1.40 20.19
CA GLU A 527 -18.17 -0.08 20.46
C GLU A 527 -18.27 0.84 19.21
N SER A 528 -18.37 2.15 19.43
CA SER A 528 -18.32 3.15 18.34
C SER A 528 -16.90 3.67 18.11
N ASP A 529 -16.12 3.78 19.18
CA ASP A 529 -14.73 4.21 19.13
C ASP A 529 -13.81 3.02 18.87
N PRO A 530 -12.95 3.04 17.82
CA PRO A 530 -12.02 1.96 17.54
C PRO A 530 -11.05 1.69 18.71
N GLU A 531 -10.56 2.71 19.40
CA GLU A 531 -9.60 2.51 20.50
C GLU A 531 -10.26 1.84 21.70
N ALA A 532 -11.49 2.23 22.05
CA ALA A 532 -12.31 1.51 23.02
C ALA A 532 -12.59 0.05 22.60
N TRP A 533 -12.81 -0.21 21.30
CA TRP A 533 -12.94 -1.57 20.78
C TRP A 533 -11.68 -2.40 21.02
N LEU A 534 -10.49 -1.85 20.75
CA LEU A 534 -9.23 -2.54 20.96
C LEU A 534 -8.95 -2.77 22.46
N ALA A 535 -9.21 -1.78 23.31
CA ALA A 535 -9.02 -1.90 24.76
C ALA A 535 -9.88 -3.01 25.39
N GLY A 536 -11.05 -3.31 24.81
CA GLY A 536 -11.93 -4.39 25.23
C GLY A 536 -11.72 -5.73 24.51
N ALA A 537 -10.77 -5.81 23.57
CA ALA A 537 -10.60 -6.98 22.73
C ALA A 537 -9.83 -8.12 23.40
N THR A 538 -10.13 -9.34 22.97
CA THR A 538 -9.39 -10.54 23.35
C THR A 538 -8.36 -10.86 22.27
N HIS A 539 -7.10 -11.03 22.69
CA HIS A 539 -6.00 -11.47 21.82
C HIS A 539 -6.02 -12.99 21.64
N HIS A 540 -5.74 -13.42 20.41
CA HIS A 540 -5.60 -14.81 20.01
C HIS A 540 -4.28 -14.98 19.26
N SER A 541 -3.52 -16.02 19.58
CA SER A 541 -2.29 -16.35 18.87
C SER A 541 -2.57 -17.11 17.57
N GLY A 542 -1.71 -16.92 16.57
CA GLY A 542 -1.78 -17.61 15.29
C GLY A 542 -2.56 -16.85 14.22
N SER A 543 -2.84 -17.51 13.11
CA SER A 543 -3.50 -16.89 11.96
C SER A 543 -5.01 -16.72 12.15
N TRP A 544 -5.50 -15.52 11.83
CA TRP A 544 -6.93 -15.23 11.74
C TRP A 544 -7.64 -16.00 10.61
N TRP A 545 -6.91 -16.60 9.66
CA TRP A 545 -7.51 -17.39 8.57
C TRP A 545 -8.36 -18.54 9.13
N ASN A 546 -7.89 -19.20 10.19
CA ASN A 546 -8.64 -20.29 10.84
C ASN A 546 -9.96 -19.77 11.43
N HIS A 547 -9.91 -18.62 12.13
CA HIS A 547 -11.10 -17.97 12.68
C HIS A 547 -12.09 -17.58 11.56
N TRP A 548 -11.59 -17.03 10.46
CA TRP A 548 -12.40 -16.69 9.30
C TRP A 548 -13.04 -17.93 8.64
N ASN A 549 -12.30 -19.02 8.47
CA ASN A 549 -12.87 -20.26 7.90
C ASN A 549 -13.92 -20.88 8.81
N THR A 550 -13.75 -20.84 10.13
CA THR A 550 -14.81 -21.22 11.08
C THR A 550 -16.06 -20.36 10.89
N TRP A 551 -15.89 -19.04 10.72
CA TRP A 551 -17.01 -18.13 10.46
C TRP A 551 -17.72 -18.44 9.13
N LEU A 552 -16.98 -18.66 8.04
CA LEU A 552 -17.54 -19.06 6.74
C LEU A 552 -18.34 -20.35 6.82
N ASN A 553 -17.79 -21.36 7.51
CA ASN A 553 -18.44 -22.66 7.67
C ASN A 553 -19.75 -22.58 8.47
N GLY A 554 -19.90 -21.58 9.35
CA GLY A 554 -21.16 -21.30 10.04
C GLY A 554 -22.33 -20.93 9.12
N PHE A 555 -22.06 -20.54 7.88
CA PHE A 555 -23.08 -20.28 6.86
C PHE A 555 -23.30 -21.46 5.91
N ASN A 556 -22.41 -22.45 5.90
CA ASN A 556 -22.52 -23.60 5.00
C ASN A 556 -23.55 -24.61 5.52
N SER A 557 -24.07 -25.45 4.63
CA SER A 557 -24.82 -26.63 5.04
C SER A 557 -23.92 -27.62 5.76
N GLU A 558 -24.48 -28.42 6.68
CA GLU A 558 -23.74 -29.52 7.31
C GLU A 558 -23.31 -30.58 6.28
N GLU A 559 -24.13 -30.80 5.25
CA GLU A 559 -23.82 -31.71 4.15
C GLU A 559 -22.94 -31.01 3.10
N GLN A 560 -21.81 -31.66 2.78
CA GLN A 560 -20.91 -31.28 1.68
C GLN A 560 -21.35 -31.92 0.37
N VAL A 561 -20.95 -31.31 -0.74
CA VAL A 561 -21.19 -31.84 -2.10
C VAL A 561 -19.92 -32.46 -2.66
N SER A 562 -20.04 -33.32 -3.66
CA SER A 562 -18.87 -33.83 -4.40
C SER A 562 -18.06 -32.67 -4.99
N ALA A 563 -16.74 -32.84 -5.05
CA ALA A 563 -15.85 -31.89 -5.70
C ALA A 563 -16.35 -31.54 -7.09
N ARG A 564 -16.38 -30.24 -7.40
CA ARG A 564 -16.90 -29.73 -8.67
C ARG A 564 -15.87 -29.88 -9.78
N ASP A 565 -16.34 -30.26 -10.96
CA ASP A 565 -15.56 -30.10 -12.19
C ASP A 565 -15.29 -28.62 -12.48
N ILE A 566 -14.23 -28.36 -13.25
CA ILE A 566 -13.87 -26.99 -13.64
C ILE A 566 -14.70 -26.56 -14.86
N GLY A 567 -15.37 -25.41 -14.73
CA GLY A 567 -16.25 -24.86 -15.75
C GLY A 567 -17.58 -25.62 -15.87
N ASN A 568 -18.32 -25.31 -16.93
CA ASN A 568 -19.52 -26.05 -17.35
C ASN A 568 -19.70 -25.92 -18.88
N GLU A 569 -20.81 -26.42 -19.45
CA GLU A 569 -21.06 -26.31 -20.89
C GLU A 569 -21.12 -24.85 -21.41
N SER A 570 -21.59 -23.91 -20.58
CA SER A 570 -21.68 -22.48 -20.96
C SER A 570 -20.36 -21.73 -20.77
N PHE A 571 -19.52 -22.21 -19.85
CA PHE A 571 -18.24 -21.63 -19.47
C PHE A 571 -17.18 -22.73 -19.44
N PRO A 572 -16.81 -23.29 -20.62
CA PRO A 572 -15.79 -24.32 -20.68
C PRO A 572 -14.42 -23.72 -20.34
N PRO A 573 -13.48 -24.54 -19.82
CA PRO A 573 -12.12 -24.09 -19.60
C PRO A 573 -11.46 -23.49 -20.86
N ILE A 574 -10.89 -22.30 -20.72
CA ILE A 574 -10.22 -21.53 -21.78
C ILE A 574 -8.71 -21.80 -21.79
N GLY A 575 -8.10 -21.89 -20.61
CA GLY A 575 -6.66 -22.09 -20.45
C GLY A 575 -6.28 -22.32 -18.98
N PRO A 576 -5.05 -22.76 -18.68
CA PRO A 576 -4.62 -22.99 -17.31
C PRO A 576 -4.51 -21.68 -16.52
N ALA A 577 -4.76 -21.74 -15.21
CA ALA A 577 -4.31 -20.71 -14.28
C ALA A 577 -2.78 -20.54 -14.41
N PRO A 578 -2.23 -19.33 -14.26
CA PRO A 578 -2.86 -18.14 -13.69
C PRO A 578 -3.53 -17.22 -14.73
N GLY A 579 -3.70 -17.70 -15.97
CA GLY A 579 -4.23 -16.90 -17.09
C GLY A 579 -3.17 -16.08 -17.82
N ASP A 580 -3.61 -15.23 -18.74
CA ASP A 580 -2.74 -14.39 -19.59
C ASP A 580 -2.67 -12.94 -19.09
N TYR A 581 -3.75 -12.41 -18.51
CA TYR A 581 -3.80 -11.02 -18.05
C TYR A 581 -2.81 -10.72 -16.93
N VAL A 582 -2.65 -11.64 -15.99
CA VAL A 582 -1.67 -11.51 -14.91
C VAL A 582 -0.22 -11.52 -15.39
N LYS A 583 0.06 -12.06 -16.58
CA LYS A 583 1.42 -12.15 -17.15
C LYS A 583 1.83 -10.88 -17.87
N GLN A 584 0.92 -9.93 -18.09
CA GLN A 584 1.24 -8.65 -18.71
C GLN A 584 2.17 -7.83 -17.81
N THR A 585 3.31 -7.40 -18.34
CA THR A 585 4.29 -6.55 -17.65
C THR A 585 4.25 -5.12 -18.17
N LEU A 586 4.83 -4.18 -17.42
CA LEU A 586 4.96 -2.77 -17.81
C LEU A 586 6.36 -2.49 -18.38
N PRO A 587 6.48 -1.66 -19.45
CA PRO A 587 5.40 -1.07 -20.22
C PRO A 587 4.65 -2.12 -21.06
N ILE A 588 3.36 -1.91 -21.29
CA ILE A 588 2.58 -2.77 -22.18
C ILE A 588 3.01 -2.46 -23.61
N GLU A 589 3.81 -3.35 -24.21
CA GLU A 589 4.23 -3.21 -25.60
C GLU A 589 3.02 -3.41 -26.53
N PHE A 590 2.71 -2.39 -27.34
CA PHE A 590 1.78 -2.57 -28.44
C PHE A 590 2.46 -3.47 -29.48
N SER A 591 2.02 -4.72 -29.60
CA SER A 591 2.29 -5.45 -30.83
C SER A 591 1.55 -4.71 -31.95
N ASN A 592 2.29 -3.99 -32.78
CA ASN A 592 1.79 -3.61 -34.10
C ASN A 592 1.60 -4.92 -34.88
N SER A 593 0.49 -5.60 -34.66
CA SER A 593 -0.03 -6.57 -35.61
C SER A 593 -0.38 -5.81 -36.89
N ASN A 594 0.58 -5.80 -37.81
CA ASN A 594 0.40 -5.48 -39.23
C ASN A 594 -0.60 -6.42 -39.88
#